data_AF-A0AA36HN17-F1
#
_entry.id   AF-A0AA36HN17-F1
#
_cell.length_a   1.000
_cell.length_b   1.000
_cell.length_c   1.000
_cell.angle_alpha   90.00
_cell.angle_beta   90.00
_cell.angle_gamma   90.00
#
_symmetry.space_group_name_H-M   'P 1'
#
loop_
_entity.id
_entity.type
_entity.pdbx_description
1 polymer ?
#
loop_
_entity_poly.entity_id
_entity_poly.type
_entity_poly.pdbx_seq_one_letter_code
_entity_poly.pdbx_strand_id
1 'polypeptide(L)'
;MASGVRRAAKAAGATGAAVLGWAYWQRLPRKDDHRTAWSESLSTRLYRTFALPLILQTDPETAHNLTLQAGECYQALRLLLQPEGRSLDWLLRPAPSSGPERPRLRQRLFGLDFENPVGIAAGFDKNALLVPLYRLGAFGLGFAEVGSVSCNPADGNPRPRCWRIPSDEAVVNAMGLNNQGAEAVAARLKELRETAKGRNPVGVNIAKTHDPQILGDKAVEDFCGSFRTLAPLADFVVLNVSCPNTTEGKTFEEPGALADLLSAVGKEKRQLPSPSPVLVKLMAAEDSQEGRRIQKELLEIIEKSQVADGLVISNTIKNPEATLSKEGRVAADAIGKGGVSGRVLHRRSLAAIKAAYVATGGRLPIIGVGGTDSAEAAYEKIRAGASLVEVYTGLVYKGPGLLQDVHAGLRRFMERDGFDDISEVIGIDAK
;
A
#
# COMPACT_ATOMS: atom_id res chain seq x y z
N MET A 1 -16.00 7.25 -51.55
CA MET A 1 -15.12 7.37 -50.36
C MET A 1 -15.74 6.82 -49.08
N ALA A 2 -17.03 7.04 -48.77
CA ALA A 2 -17.67 6.56 -47.54
C ALA A 2 -17.77 5.02 -47.38
N SER A 3 -17.76 4.25 -48.48
CA SER A 3 -17.80 2.78 -48.44
C SER A 3 -16.45 2.13 -48.08
N GLY A 4 -15.34 2.79 -48.41
CA GLY A 4 -13.98 2.33 -48.09
C GLY A 4 -13.65 2.51 -46.60
N VAL A 5 -14.08 3.62 -46.00
CA VAL A 5 -13.89 3.93 -44.57
C VAL A 5 -14.64 2.93 -43.67
N ARG A 6 -15.87 2.52 -44.05
CA ARG A 6 -16.62 1.49 -43.31
C ARG A 6 -15.97 0.11 -43.40
N ARG A 7 -15.36 -0.27 -44.53
CA ARG A 7 -14.61 -1.54 -44.65
C ARG A 7 -13.31 -1.53 -43.87
N ALA A 8 -12.57 -0.41 -43.88
CA ALA A 8 -11.36 -0.24 -43.07
C ALA A 8 -11.65 -0.26 -41.56
N ALA A 9 -12.73 0.36 -41.10
CA ALA A 9 -13.16 0.32 -39.70
C ALA A 9 -13.62 -1.08 -39.26
N LYS A 10 -14.31 -1.82 -40.13
CA LYS A 10 -14.75 -3.20 -39.86
C LYS A 10 -13.58 -4.19 -39.86
N ALA A 11 -12.59 -3.97 -40.74
CA ALA A 11 -11.34 -4.71 -40.75
C ALA A 11 -10.51 -4.42 -39.49
N ALA A 12 -10.30 -3.15 -39.13
CA ALA A 12 -9.59 -2.77 -37.91
C ALA A 12 -10.25 -3.28 -36.62
N GLY A 13 -11.59 -3.29 -36.56
CA GLY A 13 -12.35 -3.88 -35.45
C GLY A 13 -12.21 -5.40 -35.36
N ALA A 14 -12.15 -6.10 -36.51
CA ALA A 14 -11.90 -7.53 -36.56
C ALA A 14 -10.46 -7.90 -36.21
N THR A 15 -9.46 -7.11 -36.65
CA THR A 15 -8.05 -7.31 -36.26
C THR A 15 -7.84 -7.00 -34.78
N GLY A 16 -8.47 -5.96 -34.24
CA GLY A 16 -8.44 -5.63 -32.81
C GLY A 16 -9.08 -6.73 -31.95
N ALA A 17 -10.26 -7.23 -32.33
CA ALA A 17 -10.91 -8.33 -31.64
C ALA A 17 -10.14 -9.66 -31.76
N ALA A 18 -9.49 -9.92 -32.91
CA ALA A 18 -8.65 -11.09 -33.10
C ALA A 18 -7.34 -11.01 -32.31
N VAL A 19 -6.71 -9.83 -32.20
CA VAL A 19 -5.52 -9.61 -31.36
C VAL A 19 -5.89 -9.71 -29.87
N LEU A 20 -7.03 -9.17 -29.46
CA LEU A 20 -7.57 -9.34 -28.11
C LEU A 20 -7.91 -10.80 -27.79
N GLY A 21 -8.56 -11.50 -28.72
CA GLY A 21 -8.89 -12.92 -28.59
C GLY A 21 -7.65 -13.82 -28.58
N TRP A 22 -6.63 -13.49 -29.38
CA TRP A 22 -5.36 -14.23 -29.44
C TRP A 22 -4.49 -13.98 -28.20
N ALA A 23 -4.40 -12.73 -27.71
CA ALA A 23 -3.74 -12.40 -26.46
C ALA A 23 -4.45 -13.02 -25.23
N TYR A 24 -5.78 -13.11 -25.28
CA TYR A 24 -6.60 -13.82 -24.29
C TYR A 24 -6.31 -15.34 -24.30
N TRP A 25 -6.13 -15.94 -25.49
CA TRP A 25 -5.95 -17.39 -25.64
C TRP A 25 -4.51 -17.86 -25.34
N GLN A 26 -3.48 -17.07 -25.67
CA GLN A 26 -2.07 -17.41 -25.44
C GLN A 26 -1.63 -17.37 -23.96
N ARG A 27 -2.48 -16.88 -23.04
CA ARG A 27 -2.16 -16.74 -21.61
C ARG A 27 -3.18 -17.42 -20.70
N LEU A 28 -3.84 -18.48 -21.18
CA LEU A 28 -4.51 -19.42 -20.29
C LEU A 28 -3.45 -20.06 -19.36
N PRO A 29 -3.76 -20.23 -18.06
CA PRO A 29 -2.80 -20.80 -17.11
C PRO A 29 -2.30 -22.16 -17.58
N ARG A 30 -1.00 -22.43 -17.35
CA ARG A 30 -0.42 -23.76 -17.59
C ARG A 30 -1.21 -24.77 -16.76
N LYS A 31 -1.47 -25.96 -17.33
CA LYS A 31 -2.32 -27.03 -16.76
C LYS A 31 -2.01 -27.40 -15.29
N ASP A 32 -0.83 -27.06 -14.78
CA ASP A 32 -0.32 -27.48 -13.47
C ASP A 32 -0.22 -26.34 -12.44
N ASP A 33 -0.67 -25.12 -12.74
CA ASP A 33 -0.75 -24.02 -11.77
C ASP A 33 -2.20 -23.79 -11.30
N HIS A 34 -2.63 -24.60 -10.34
CA HIS A 34 -3.98 -24.56 -9.79
C HIS A 34 -4.25 -23.30 -8.93
N ARG A 35 -3.22 -22.48 -8.65
CA ARG A 35 -3.33 -21.23 -7.87
C ARG A 35 -3.62 -20.01 -8.74
N THR A 36 -3.42 -20.10 -10.06
CA THR A 36 -3.79 -19.06 -11.05
C THR A 36 -5.07 -19.38 -11.81
N ALA A 37 -5.80 -20.42 -11.41
CA ALA A 37 -6.98 -20.93 -12.12
C ALA A 37 -8.26 -20.07 -12.00
N TRP A 38 -8.25 -18.98 -11.21
CA TRP A 38 -9.40 -18.09 -11.08
C TRP A 38 -9.16 -16.79 -11.86
N SER A 39 -10.08 -16.47 -12.76
CA SER A 39 -9.82 -15.59 -13.90
C SER A 39 -9.51 -14.16 -13.45
N GLU A 40 -8.26 -13.73 -13.62
CA GLU A 40 -7.88 -12.32 -13.63
C GLU A 40 -8.96 -11.50 -14.36
N SER A 41 -9.38 -10.37 -13.80
CA SER A 41 -10.35 -9.49 -14.44
C SER A 41 -9.88 -9.10 -15.85
N LEU A 42 -10.85 -8.76 -16.69
CA LEU A 42 -10.53 -8.23 -18.03
C LEU A 42 -9.63 -6.99 -17.91
N SER A 43 -9.84 -6.14 -16.90
CA SER A 43 -9.02 -4.96 -16.65
C SER A 43 -7.55 -5.30 -16.33
N THR A 44 -7.31 -6.27 -15.44
CA THR A 44 -5.95 -6.80 -15.16
C THR A 44 -5.29 -7.36 -16.42
N ARG A 45 -6.03 -8.16 -17.21
CA ARG A 45 -5.50 -8.76 -18.45
C ARG A 45 -5.18 -7.71 -19.52
N LEU A 46 -6.06 -6.73 -19.72
CA LEU A 46 -5.82 -5.63 -20.66
C LEU A 46 -4.61 -4.80 -20.22
N TYR A 47 -4.50 -4.47 -18.93
CA TYR A 47 -3.35 -3.76 -18.39
C TYR A 47 -2.04 -4.52 -18.65
N ARG A 48 -1.97 -5.81 -18.30
CA ARG A 48 -0.77 -6.65 -18.50
C ARG A 48 -0.42 -6.85 -19.98
N THR A 49 -1.39 -6.73 -20.87
CA THR A 49 -1.19 -6.93 -22.31
C THR A 49 -0.75 -5.64 -23.00
N PHE A 50 -1.35 -4.51 -22.68
CA PHE A 50 -1.16 -3.26 -23.42
C PHE A 50 -0.36 -2.20 -22.66
N ALA A 51 -0.64 -2.00 -21.37
CA ALA A 51 -0.04 -0.93 -20.58
C ALA A 51 1.30 -1.36 -19.97
N LEU A 52 1.35 -2.55 -19.37
CA LEU A 52 2.53 -3.05 -18.66
C LEU A 52 3.79 -3.08 -19.53
N PRO A 53 3.78 -3.56 -20.80
CA PRO A 53 4.98 -3.55 -21.63
C PRO A 53 5.57 -2.15 -21.84
N LEU A 54 4.73 -1.13 -21.97
CA LEU A 54 5.16 0.27 -22.12
C LEU A 54 5.69 0.85 -20.80
N ILE A 55 5.01 0.54 -19.69
CA ILE A 55 5.43 0.97 -18.34
C ILE A 55 6.80 0.37 -17.99
N LEU A 56 7.03 -0.90 -18.32
CA LEU A 56 8.29 -1.58 -18.04
C LEU A 56 9.48 -0.98 -18.81
N GLN A 57 9.25 -0.32 -19.96
CA GLN A 57 10.28 0.36 -20.75
C GLN A 57 10.62 1.78 -20.28
N THR A 58 9.83 2.35 -19.37
CA THR A 58 10.03 3.71 -18.84
C THR A 58 10.77 3.65 -17.51
N ASP A 59 11.57 4.64 -17.12
CA ASP A 59 12.12 4.69 -15.75
C ASP A 59 11.01 4.52 -14.67
N PRO A 60 11.22 3.72 -13.60
CA PRO A 60 10.19 3.49 -12.59
C PRO A 60 9.69 4.75 -11.88
N GLU A 61 10.58 5.68 -11.56
CA GLU A 61 10.19 6.91 -10.89
C GLU A 61 9.44 7.84 -11.85
N THR A 62 9.85 7.91 -13.12
CA THR A 62 9.09 8.63 -14.17
C THR A 62 7.70 8.03 -14.38
N ALA A 63 7.58 6.72 -14.55
CA ALA A 63 6.29 6.05 -14.74
C ALA A 63 5.34 6.27 -13.55
N HIS A 64 5.88 6.27 -12.34
CA HIS A 64 5.15 6.55 -11.12
C HIS A 64 4.63 8.00 -11.08
N ASN A 65 5.51 8.97 -11.36
CA ASN A 65 5.12 10.39 -11.40
C ASN A 65 4.07 10.68 -12.47
N LEU A 66 4.18 10.07 -13.65
CA LEU A 66 3.15 10.15 -14.69
C LEU A 66 1.81 9.58 -14.22
N THR A 67 1.84 8.51 -13.41
CA THR A 67 0.62 7.93 -12.83
C THR A 67 -0.04 8.90 -11.85
N LEU A 68 0.74 9.56 -10.99
CA LEU A 68 0.23 10.59 -10.07
C LEU A 68 -0.35 11.78 -10.84
N GLN A 69 0.37 12.29 -11.83
CA GLN A 69 -0.09 13.40 -12.68
C GLN A 69 -1.38 13.04 -13.44
N ALA A 70 -1.48 11.83 -13.97
CA ALA A 70 -2.71 11.36 -14.61
C ALA A 70 -3.88 11.33 -13.61
N GLY A 71 -3.63 10.91 -12.37
CA GLY A 71 -4.58 10.98 -11.26
C GLY A 71 -5.01 12.42 -10.95
N GLU A 72 -4.08 13.36 -10.87
CA GLU A 72 -4.37 14.78 -10.62
C GLU A 72 -5.15 15.42 -11.77
N CYS A 73 -4.74 15.19 -13.02
CA CYS A 73 -5.49 15.62 -14.20
C CYS A 73 -6.91 15.06 -14.19
N TYR A 74 -7.06 13.79 -13.80
CA TYR A 74 -8.36 13.16 -13.68
C TYR A 74 -9.21 13.80 -12.56
N GLN A 75 -8.63 14.12 -11.39
CA GLN A 75 -9.31 14.85 -10.32
C GLN A 75 -9.81 16.22 -10.80
N ALA A 76 -8.95 16.98 -11.47
CA ALA A 76 -9.29 18.29 -12.01
C ALA A 76 -10.39 18.20 -13.07
N LEU A 77 -10.26 17.25 -14.01
CA LEU A 77 -11.27 17.01 -15.04
C LEU A 77 -12.61 16.60 -14.42
N ARG A 78 -12.59 15.77 -13.37
CA ARG A 78 -13.80 15.38 -12.63
C ARG A 78 -14.47 16.59 -11.99
N LEU A 79 -13.73 17.54 -11.43
CA LEU A 79 -14.31 18.78 -10.88
C LEU A 79 -14.93 19.65 -11.98
N LEU A 80 -14.28 19.76 -13.14
CA LEU A 80 -14.76 20.55 -14.28
C LEU A 80 -15.99 19.93 -14.98
N LEU A 81 -16.02 18.60 -15.12
CA LEU A 81 -17.08 17.87 -15.82
C LEU A 81 -18.26 17.49 -14.92
N GLN A 82 -18.30 17.94 -13.67
CA GLN A 82 -19.41 17.72 -12.75
C GLN A 82 -20.31 18.97 -12.63
N PRO A 83 -21.21 19.25 -13.60
CA PRO A 83 -22.41 19.98 -13.26
C PRO A 83 -23.29 19.09 -12.39
N GLU A 84 -23.98 19.72 -11.44
CA GLU A 84 -24.88 19.12 -10.45
C GLU A 84 -25.79 18.04 -11.10
N GLY A 85 -25.48 16.75 -10.86
CA GLY A 85 -26.42 15.65 -11.12
C GLY A 85 -25.98 14.50 -12.03
N ARG A 86 -24.80 14.50 -12.66
CA ARG A 86 -24.29 13.31 -13.39
C ARG A 86 -22.87 12.96 -12.99
N SER A 87 -22.76 12.15 -11.94
CA SER A 87 -21.46 11.70 -11.46
C SER A 87 -20.81 10.69 -12.43
N LEU A 88 -19.60 11.01 -12.91
CA LEU A 88 -18.71 10.05 -13.58
C LEU A 88 -18.09 9.03 -12.61
N ASP A 89 -18.52 8.98 -11.34
CA ASP A 89 -17.99 8.04 -10.35
C ASP A 89 -18.17 6.57 -10.75
N TRP A 90 -19.09 6.25 -11.68
CA TRP A 90 -19.22 4.92 -12.27
C TRP A 90 -18.00 4.51 -13.11
N LEU A 91 -17.17 5.45 -13.58
CA LEU A 91 -15.89 5.15 -14.24
C LEU A 91 -14.80 4.76 -13.22
N LEU A 92 -14.88 5.27 -11.99
CA LEU A 92 -13.90 5.01 -10.91
C LEU A 92 -14.27 3.82 -10.06
N ARG A 93 -15.56 3.63 -9.86
CA ARG A 93 -16.11 2.48 -9.19
C ARG A 93 -16.29 1.44 -10.28
N PRO A 94 -15.51 0.34 -10.33
CA PRO A 94 -15.97 -0.84 -11.04
C PRO A 94 -17.46 -1.00 -10.78
N ALA A 95 -18.23 -1.20 -11.86
CA ALA A 95 -19.71 -1.26 -11.84
C ALA A 95 -20.15 -1.82 -10.51
N PRO A 96 -20.99 -1.08 -9.76
CA PRO A 96 -21.05 -1.27 -8.33
C PRO A 96 -21.35 -2.74 -8.10
N SER A 97 -20.48 -3.41 -7.36
CA SER A 97 -20.89 -4.52 -6.51
C SER A 97 -21.80 -3.95 -5.40
N SER A 98 -22.80 -3.15 -5.77
CA SER A 98 -23.99 -2.79 -5.01
C SER A 98 -24.93 -3.98 -5.03
N GLY A 99 -24.39 -5.14 -4.66
CA GLY A 99 -25.19 -6.22 -4.13
C GLY A 99 -25.38 -6.00 -2.63
N PRO A 100 -26.36 -6.70 -2.02
CA PRO A 100 -26.56 -6.76 -0.56
C PRO A 100 -25.35 -7.31 0.25
N GLU A 101 -24.21 -7.56 -0.40
CA GLU A 101 -23.02 -8.27 0.08
C GLU A 101 -21.91 -7.36 0.65
N ARG A 102 -22.03 -6.02 0.53
CA ARG A 102 -21.07 -5.07 1.14
C ARG A 102 -20.89 -5.20 2.66
N PRO A 103 -21.89 -5.62 3.46
CA PRO A 103 -21.69 -5.80 4.90
C PRO A 103 -20.55 -6.76 5.24
N ARG A 104 -20.33 -7.82 4.45
CA ARG A 104 -19.41 -8.92 4.80
C ARG A 104 -17.93 -8.53 4.84
N LEU A 105 -17.54 -7.47 4.11
CA LEU A 105 -16.16 -6.99 4.05
C LEU A 105 -15.94 -5.71 4.86
N ARG A 106 -17.00 -5.11 5.40
CA ARG A 106 -16.92 -3.88 6.19
C ARG A 106 -16.34 -4.18 7.56
N GLN A 107 -15.53 -3.26 8.06
CA GLN A 107 -14.95 -3.38 9.40
C GLN A 107 -14.92 -2.03 10.08
N ARG A 108 -15.10 -2.01 11.40
CA ARG A 108 -14.84 -0.85 12.23
C ARG A 108 -13.58 -1.08 13.05
N LEU A 109 -12.52 -0.37 12.70
CA LEU A 109 -11.18 -0.52 13.32
C LEU A 109 -10.66 0.86 13.67
N PHE A 110 -9.91 0.98 14.77
CA PHE A 110 -9.34 2.27 15.20
C PHE A 110 -10.40 3.38 15.42
N GLY A 111 -11.67 3.01 15.64
CA GLY A 111 -12.78 3.95 15.68
C GLY A 111 -13.28 4.45 14.31
N LEU A 112 -12.69 3.98 13.21
CA LEU A 112 -12.98 4.35 11.81
C LEU A 112 -13.75 3.25 11.09
N ASP A 113 -14.59 3.63 10.13
CA ASP A 113 -15.35 2.71 9.28
C ASP A 113 -14.60 2.45 7.97
N PHE A 114 -14.26 1.19 7.71
CA PHE A 114 -13.65 0.72 6.47
C PHE A 114 -14.70 0.00 5.62
N GLU A 115 -14.91 0.48 4.40
CA GLU A 115 -15.90 -0.11 3.47
C GLU A 115 -15.48 -1.50 2.96
N ASN A 116 -14.18 -1.78 2.94
CA ASN A 116 -13.56 -3.06 2.61
C ASN A 116 -12.11 -3.09 3.15
N PRO A 117 -11.45 -4.26 3.23
CA PRO A 117 -10.15 -4.36 3.89
C PRO A 117 -8.96 -3.94 3.02
N VAL A 118 -9.16 -3.43 1.81
CA VAL A 118 -8.07 -3.26 0.83
C VAL A 118 -7.72 -1.78 0.66
N GLY A 119 -6.46 -1.43 0.93
CA GLY A 119 -5.94 -0.07 0.78
C GLY A 119 -4.70 0.02 -0.09
N ILE A 120 -4.28 1.26 -0.36
CA ILE A 120 -3.01 1.55 -1.04
C ILE A 120 -1.94 1.92 -0.01
N ALA A 121 -0.75 1.34 -0.15
CA ALA A 121 0.32 1.51 0.83
C ALA A 121 1.03 2.87 0.73
N ALA A 122 1.63 3.29 1.85
CA ALA A 122 2.56 4.42 1.83
C ALA A 122 3.72 4.21 0.85
N GLY A 123 4.21 5.34 0.36
CA GLY A 123 5.23 5.48 -0.65
C GLY A 123 4.65 5.62 -2.05
N PHE A 124 3.35 5.30 -2.26
CA PHE A 124 2.69 5.52 -3.54
C PHE A 124 2.36 7.01 -3.73
N ASP A 125 1.57 7.60 -2.84
CA ASP A 125 1.31 9.04 -2.85
C ASP A 125 1.94 9.69 -1.62
N LYS A 126 3.18 10.13 -1.77
CA LYS A 126 3.96 10.69 -0.65
C LYS A 126 3.46 12.06 -0.20
N ASN A 127 2.81 12.81 -1.08
CA ASN A 127 2.52 14.23 -0.86
C ASN A 127 1.01 14.54 -0.79
N ALA A 128 0.19 13.49 -0.64
CA ALA A 128 -1.27 13.57 -0.52
C ALA A 128 -1.97 14.22 -1.73
N LEU A 129 -1.46 13.96 -2.94
CA LEU A 129 -1.96 14.54 -4.19
C LEU A 129 -3.30 13.95 -4.62
N LEU A 130 -3.57 12.69 -4.30
CA LEU A 130 -4.73 11.92 -4.78
C LEU A 130 -5.76 11.60 -3.70
N VAL A 131 -5.68 12.27 -2.54
CA VAL A 131 -6.59 12.08 -1.41
C VAL A 131 -8.09 12.19 -1.79
N PRO A 132 -8.53 13.14 -2.65
CA PRO A 132 -9.92 13.16 -3.12
C PRO A 132 -10.37 11.85 -3.75
N LEU A 133 -9.56 11.21 -4.59
CA LEU A 133 -9.89 9.92 -5.19
C LEU A 133 -9.97 8.80 -4.15
N TYR A 134 -9.03 8.79 -3.19
CA TYR A 134 -9.02 7.78 -2.14
C TYR A 134 -10.27 7.86 -1.25
N ARG A 135 -10.68 9.08 -0.85
CA ARG A 135 -11.89 9.29 -0.02
C ARG A 135 -13.18 8.83 -0.71
N LEU A 136 -13.22 8.85 -2.04
CA LEU A 136 -14.36 8.38 -2.84
C LEU A 136 -14.39 6.85 -3.02
N GLY A 137 -13.32 6.16 -2.65
CA GLY A 137 -13.11 4.74 -2.94
C GLY A 137 -12.86 4.47 -4.41
N ALA A 138 -12.08 5.34 -5.07
CA ALA A 138 -11.64 5.12 -6.44
C ALA A 138 -10.98 3.74 -6.56
N PHE A 139 -11.27 3.06 -7.67
CA PHE A 139 -10.81 1.70 -7.97
C PHE A 139 -11.25 0.64 -6.96
N GLY A 140 -12.19 0.97 -6.06
CA GLY A 140 -12.68 0.07 -5.02
C GLY A 140 -11.91 0.13 -3.71
N LEU A 141 -10.94 1.03 -3.56
CA LEU A 141 -10.18 1.15 -2.30
C LEU A 141 -11.12 1.35 -1.10
N GLY A 142 -10.77 0.71 0.02
CA GLY A 142 -11.42 0.92 1.32
C GLY A 142 -10.73 2.01 2.15
N PHE A 143 -9.44 2.21 1.95
CA PHE A 143 -8.62 3.25 2.59
C PHE A 143 -7.35 3.54 1.79
N ALA A 144 -6.58 4.54 2.21
CA ALA A 144 -5.24 4.83 1.68
C ALA A 144 -4.28 5.26 2.78
N GLU A 145 -3.01 4.90 2.65
CA GLU A 145 -1.91 5.40 3.47
C GLU A 145 -1.03 6.32 2.60
N VAL A 146 -1.09 7.63 2.81
CA VAL A 146 -0.22 8.62 2.12
C VAL A 146 1.09 8.81 2.90
N GLY A 147 2.10 9.41 2.28
CA GLY A 147 3.43 9.56 2.86
C GLY A 147 4.40 8.46 2.38
N SER A 148 5.52 8.18 3.04
CA SER A 148 5.97 8.80 4.28
C SER A 148 6.31 10.28 4.10
N VAL A 149 5.81 11.11 5.02
CA VAL A 149 6.11 12.54 5.13
C VAL A 149 7.04 12.76 6.31
N SER A 150 8.01 13.66 6.18
CA SER A 150 8.87 14.07 7.31
C SER A 150 8.60 15.50 7.73
N CYS A 151 9.15 15.92 8.86
CA CYS A 151 8.90 17.25 9.40
C CYS A 151 9.34 18.31 8.38
N ASN A 152 10.55 18.13 7.87
CA ASN A 152 11.13 18.97 6.84
C ASN A 152 11.03 18.28 5.46
N PRO A 153 10.99 19.05 4.36
CA PRO A 153 11.10 18.49 3.02
C PRO A 153 12.45 17.79 2.83
N ALA A 154 12.46 16.75 2.00
CA ALA A 154 13.66 16.02 1.64
C ALA A 154 13.63 15.62 0.16
N ASP A 155 14.75 15.81 -0.54
CA ASP A 155 14.89 15.39 -1.94
C ASP A 155 15.11 13.87 -2.08
N GLY A 156 15.58 13.25 -1.00
CA GLY A 156 15.96 11.84 -0.91
C GLY A 156 17.30 11.51 -1.58
N ASN A 157 17.55 10.22 -1.82
CA ASN A 157 18.81 9.78 -2.41
C ASN A 157 18.93 10.21 -3.89
N PRO A 158 20.15 10.38 -4.44
CA PRO A 158 20.36 10.65 -5.86
C PRO A 158 19.72 9.59 -6.77
N ARG A 159 19.27 10.01 -7.96
CA ARG A 159 18.76 9.08 -8.99
C ARG A 159 19.91 8.47 -9.81
N PRO A 160 19.73 7.25 -10.38
CA PRO A 160 18.57 6.38 -10.22
C PRO A 160 18.54 5.70 -8.84
N ARG A 161 17.34 5.47 -8.32
CA ARG A 161 17.11 4.97 -6.94
C ARG A 161 15.93 3.99 -6.81
N CYS A 162 15.36 3.56 -7.93
CA CYS A 162 14.25 2.61 -7.98
C CYS A 162 14.34 1.77 -9.25
N TRP A 163 14.19 0.45 -9.11
CA TRP A 163 14.25 -0.51 -10.21
C TRP A 163 13.18 -1.57 -10.07
N ARG A 164 12.63 -1.96 -11.22
CA ARG A 164 11.73 -3.11 -11.33
C ARG A 164 12.54 -4.34 -11.67
N ILE A 165 12.18 -5.47 -11.08
CA ILE A 165 12.67 -6.80 -11.43
C ILE A 165 11.47 -7.60 -11.93
N PRO A 166 11.14 -7.54 -13.24
CA PRO A 166 9.92 -8.13 -13.77
C PRO A 166 9.88 -9.66 -13.64
N SER A 167 11.03 -10.34 -13.72
CA SER A 167 11.13 -11.80 -13.54
C SER A 167 10.64 -12.25 -12.16
N ASP A 168 10.80 -11.40 -11.15
CA ASP A 168 10.46 -11.68 -9.75
C ASP A 168 9.17 -10.97 -9.30
N GLU A 169 8.51 -10.21 -10.20
CA GLU A 169 7.43 -9.27 -9.87
C GLU A 169 7.78 -8.42 -8.62
N ALA A 170 9.03 -7.93 -8.59
CA ALA A 170 9.62 -7.24 -7.45
C ALA A 170 10.07 -5.82 -7.80
N VAL A 171 10.23 -4.97 -6.78
CA VAL A 171 10.80 -3.63 -6.91
C VAL A 171 11.85 -3.44 -5.82
N VAL A 172 13.03 -2.98 -6.23
CA VAL A 172 14.11 -2.54 -5.33
C VAL A 172 14.11 -1.03 -5.34
N ASN A 173 14.14 -0.42 -4.17
CA ASN A 173 14.17 1.03 -4.05
C ASN A 173 15.10 1.48 -2.93
N ALA A 174 15.75 2.62 -3.14
CA ALA A 174 16.59 3.32 -2.19
C ALA A 174 16.16 4.80 -2.20
N MET A 175 14.86 5.09 -2.01
CA MET A 175 14.33 6.44 -2.28
C MET A 175 14.88 7.54 -1.35
N GLY A 176 15.28 7.20 -0.12
CA GLY A 176 15.73 8.18 0.89
C GLY A 176 14.61 9.10 1.38
N LEU A 177 13.38 8.58 1.54
CA LEU A 177 12.24 9.33 2.10
C LEU A 177 11.95 10.69 1.41
N ASN A 178 12.11 10.80 0.09
CA ASN A 178 11.81 12.04 -0.63
C ASN A 178 10.34 12.49 -0.45
N ASN A 179 10.10 13.72 0.01
CA ASN A 179 8.78 14.29 0.26
C ASN A 179 8.84 15.83 0.41
N GLN A 180 7.69 16.50 0.36
CA GLN A 180 7.59 17.97 0.41
C GLN A 180 7.46 18.55 1.82
N GLY A 181 7.59 17.72 2.87
CA GLY A 181 7.52 18.14 4.26
C GLY A 181 6.09 18.19 4.81
N ALA A 182 5.99 18.17 6.15
CA ALA A 182 4.74 18.11 6.87
C ALA A 182 3.84 19.33 6.61
N GLU A 183 4.42 20.54 6.54
CA GLU A 183 3.66 21.77 6.31
C GLU A 183 2.96 21.79 4.94
N ALA A 184 3.66 21.37 3.88
CA ALA A 184 3.08 21.33 2.53
C ALA A 184 1.93 20.31 2.44
N VAL A 185 2.10 19.13 3.06
CA VAL A 185 1.05 18.12 3.11
C VAL A 185 -0.12 18.58 3.99
N ALA A 186 0.15 19.23 5.12
CA ALA A 186 -0.89 19.79 5.99
C ALA A 186 -1.72 20.86 5.28
N ALA A 187 -1.09 21.75 4.51
CA ALA A 187 -1.81 22.74 3.72
C ALA A 187 -2.81 22.09 2.74
N ARG A 188 -2.38 21.04 2.02
CA ARG A 188 -3.27 20.29 1.13
C ARG A 188 -4.39 19.59 1.89
N LEU A 189 -4.07 18.89 2.98
CA LEU A 189 -5.09 18.17 3.76
C LEU A 189 -6.13 19.13 4.38
N LYS A 190 -5.73 20.35 4.76
CA LYS A 190 -6.64 21.40 5.24
C LYS A 190 -7.61 21.82 4.13
N GLU A 191 -7.10 22.19 2.95
CA GLU A 191 -7.93 22.56 1.78
C GLU A 191 -8.91 21.43 1.40
N LEU A 192 -8.45 20.19 1.49
CA LEU A 192 -9.29 19.02 1.20
C LEU A 192 -10.36 18.76 2.24
N ARG A 193 -10.15 19.08 3.52
CA ARG A 193 -11.21 18.91 4.54
C ARG A 193 -12.43 19.78 4.27
N GLU A 194 -12.22 20.93 3.64
CA GLU A 194 -13.29 21.88 3.29
C GLU A 194 -14.05 21.45 2.03
N THR A 195 -13.42 20.67 1.15
CA THR A 195 -13.89 20.45 -0.23
C THR A 195 -14.15 18.98 -0.59
N ALA A 196 -13.52 18.03 0.10
CA ALA A 196 -13.54 16.62 -0.28
C ALA A 196 -14.86 15.95 0.12
N LYS A 197 -15.47 15.27 -0.84
CA LYS A 197 -16.60 14.35 -0.65
C LYS A 197 -16.07 12.93 -0.48
N GLY A 198 -16.68 12.15 0.40
CA GLY A 198 -16.32 10.74 0.62
C GLY A 198 -16.02 10.43 2.09
N ARG A 199 -15.97 9.14 2.42
CA ARG A 199 -15.89 8.66 3.81
C ARG A 199 -14.76 7.67 4.05
N ASN A 200 -14.04 7.25 3.01
CA ASN A 200 -12.96 6.29 3.19
C ASN A 200 -11.82 6.91 4.02
N PRO A 201 -11.28 6.15 4.99
CA PRO A 201 -10.15 6.62 5.79
C PRO A 201 -8.90 6.88 4.96
N VAL A 202 -8.19 7.95 5.31
CA VAL A 202 -6.85 8.27 4.80
C VAL A 202 -5.89 8.43 5.97
N GLY A 203 -4.93 7.51 6.03
CA GLY A 203 -3.83 7.54 6.98
C GLY A 203 -2.67 8.37 6.47
N VAL A 204 -1.98 9.05 7.38
CA VAL A 204 -0.74 9.78 7.06
C VAL A 204 0.44 9.06 7.71
N ASN A 205 1.28 8.48 6.88
CA ASN A 205 2.52 7.86 7.30
C ASN A 205 3.59 8.93 7.50
N ILE A 206 4.20 8.96 8.67
CA ILE A 206 5.28 9.89 9.02
C ILE A 206 6.59 9.14 9.26
N ALA A 207 7.69 9.77 8.87
CA ALA A 207 9.03 9.24 9.06
C ALA A 207 10.00 10.36 9.42
N LYS A 208 11.17 9.99 9.94
CA LYS A 208 12.28 10.92 10.19
C LYS A 208 12.70 11.61 8.89
N THR A 209 12.96 12.91 8.94
CA THR A 209 13.62 13.66 7.87
C THR A 209 14.93 12.96 7.48
N HIS A 210 15.14 12.80 6.17
CA HIS A 210 16.35 12.21 5.61
C HIS A 210 17.51 13.20 5.68
N ASP A 211 18.12 13.29 6.85
CA ASP A 211 19.26 14.13 7.17
C ASP A 211 20.11 13.44 8.25
N PRO A 212 21.42 13.20 8.00
CA PRO A 212 22.29 12.50 8.94
C PRO A 212 22.60 13.30 10.21
N GLN A 213 22.26 14.59 10.24
CA GLN A 213 22.39 15.44 11.42
C GLN A 213 21.21 15.33 12.37
N ILE A 214 20.11 14.69 11.94
CA ILE A 214 18.88 14.48 12.72
C ILE A 214 18.92 13.06 13.32
N LEU A 215 19.49 12.94 14.52
CA LEU A 215 19.67 11.69 15.28
C LEU A 215 19.28 11.89 16.76
N GLY A 216 19.07 10.80 17.50
CA GLY A 216 18.74 10.84 18.94
C GLY A 216 17.51 11.71 19.23
N ASP A 217 17.63 12.61 20.21
CA ASP A 217 16.56 13.54 20.61
C ASP A 217 16.05 14.40 19.45
N LYS A 218 16.93 14.82 18.52
CA LYS A 218 16.51 15.58 17.34
C LYS A 218 15.61 14.76 16.42
N ALA A 219 15.88 13.45 16.30
CA ALA A 219 15.05 12.55 15.51
C ALA A 219 13.68 12.32 16.17
N VAL A 220 13.64 12.22 17.51
CA VAL A 220 12.38 12.15 18.25
C VAL A 220 11.56 13.43 18.04
N GLU A 221 12.19 14.60 18.16
CA GLU A 221 11.53 15.89 17.95
C GLU A 221 11.06 16.07 16.50
N ASP A 222 11.80 15.59 15.50
CA ASP A 222 11.39 15.60 14.10
C ASP A 222 10.11 14.77 13.86
N PHE A 223 10.00 13.59 14.50
CA PHE A 223 8.76 12.82 14.50
C PHE A 223 7.62 13.56 15.21
N CYS A 224 7.88 14.15 16.38
CA CYS A 224 6.88 14.93 17.12
C CYS A 224 6.40 16.15 16.32
N GLY A 225 7.29 16.85 15.62
CA GLY A 225 6.95 17.96 14.73
C GLY A 225 6.01 17.52 13.61
N SER A 226 6.37 16.44 12.91
CA SER A 226 5.50 15.83 11.89
C SER A 226 4.13 15.44 12.46
N PHE A 227 4.13 14.84 13.66
CA PHE A 227 2.92 14.41 14.34
C PHE A 227 2.02 15.59 14.71
N ARG A 228 2.56 16.64 15.35
CA ARG A 228 1.79 17.85 15.71
C ARG A 228 1.15 18.51 14.50
N THR A 229 1.87 18.58 13.38
CA THR A 229 1.38 19.20 12.14
C THR A 229 0.32 18.36 11.43
N LEU A 230 0.48 17.03 11.38
CA LEU A 230 -0.33 16.15 10.53
C LEU A 230 -1.42 15.35 11.26
N ALA A 231 -1.20 14.98 12.52
CA ALA A 231 -2.15 14.18 13.29
C ALA A 231 -3.56 14.80 13.38
N PRO A 232 -3.71 16.13 13.58
CA PRO A 232 -5.03 16.75 13.59
C PRO A 232 -5.78 16.63 12.26
N LEU A 233 -5.07 16.37 11.15
CA LEU A 233 -5.57 16.36 9.77
C LEU A 233 -5.81 14.95 9.21
N ALA A 234 -5.09 13.95 9.73
CA ALA A 234 -5.18 12.56 9.32
C ALA A 234 -6.36 11.82 9.97
N ASP A 235 -6.92 10.81 9.30
CA ASP A 235 -7.90 9.92 9.93
C ASP A 235 -7.18 8.92 10.86
N PHE A 236 -5.94 8.53 10.54
CA PHE A 236 -5.00 7.83 11.42
C PHE A 236 -3.56 8.19 11.04
N VAL A 237 -2.61 8.02 11.96
CA VAL A 237 -1.19 8.30 11.73
C VAL A 237 -0.39 7.02 11.81
N VAL A 238 0.59 6.85 10.92
CA VAL A 238 1.48 5.68 10.93
C VAL A 238 2.90 6.13 11.21
N LEU A 239 3.49 5.68 12.31
CA LEU A 239 4.89 5.90 12.66
C LEU A 239 5.76 4.90 11.90
N ASN A 240 6.45 5.35 10.85
CA ASN A 240 7.34 4.52 10.05
C ASN A 240 8.75 4.49 10.65
N VAL A 241 8.96 3.55 11.56
CA VAL A 241 10.22 3.37 12.31
C VAL A 241 11.20 2.43 11.62
N SER A 242 10.89 1.91 10.42
CA SER A 242 11.55 0.76 9.80
C SER A 242 12.01 0.98 8.34
N CYS A 243 12.19 2.23 7.91
CA CYS A 243 12.58 2.52 6.54
C CYS A 243 14.01 2.04 6.24
N PRO A 244 14.24 1.15 5.26
CA PRO A 244 15.56 0.61 5.00
C PRO A 244 16.48 1.50 4.16
N ASN A 245 15.97 2.65 3.71
CA ASN A 245 16.60 3.49 2.68
C ASN A 245 17.38 4.69 3.25
N THR A 246 17.53 4.76 4.57
CA THR A 246 18.34 5.78 5.25
C THR A 246 19.71 5.18 5.57
N THR A 247 20.78 5.91 5.30
CA THR A 247 22.17 5.53 5.64
C THR A 247 22.45 5.65 7.14
N GLU A 248 21.53 6.29 7.87
CA GLU A 248 21.66 6.79 9.24
C GLU A 248 21.35 5.74 10.32
N GLY A 249 21.26 4.46 9.91
CA GLY A 249 21.13 3.34 10.82
C GLY A 249 19.74 3.17 11.43
N LYS A 250 19.61 2.08 12.18
CA LYS A 250 18.43 1.57 12.90
C LYS A 250 17.90 2.54 13.97
N THR A 251 17.50 3.76 13.60
CA THR A 251 17.25 4.82 14.59
C THR A 251 16.14 4.43 15.57
N PHE A 252 15.08 3.80 15.09
CA PHE A 252 13.92 3.40 15.92
C PHE A 252 13.56 1.91 15.77
N GLU A 253 14.43 1.13 15.13
CA GLU A 253 14.36 -0.34 15.13
C GLU A 253 15.05 -0.93 16.38
N GLU A 254 15.77 -0.10 17.14
CA GLU A 254 16.33 -0.47 18.45
C GLU A 254 15.29 -0.26 19.57
N PRO A 255 15.11 -1.24 20.48
CA PRO A 255 14.10 -1.21 21.54
C PRO A 255 14.06 0.09 22.35
N GLY A 256 15.21 0.56 22.84
CA GLY A 256 15.28 1.77 23.67
C GLY A 256 14.83 3.03 22.93
N ALA A 257 15.31 3.22 21.70
CA ALA A 257 14.94 4.38 20.90
C ALA A 257 13.45 4.38 20.50
N LEU A 258 12.88 3.20 20.24
CA LEU A 258 11.44 3.08 20.00
C LEU A 258 10.63 3.47 21.25
N ALA A 259 11.07 3.06 22.45
CA ALA A 259 10.40 3.42 23.70
C ALA A 259 10.42 4.95 23.92
N ASP A 260 11.55 5.60 23.66
CA ASP A 260 11.68 7.07 23.76
C ASP A 260 10.76 7.79 22.77
N LEU A 261 10.73 7.33 21.51
CA LEU A 261 9.85 7.87 20.48
C LEU A 261 8.38 7.73 20.87
N LEU A 262 7.94 6.54 21.27
CA LEU A 262 6.55 6.30 21.66
C LEU A 262 6.16 7.13 22.89
N SER A 263 7.05 7.26 23.87
CA SER A 263 6.83 8.13 25.04
C SER A 263 6.60 9.59 24.63
N ALA A 264 7.42 10.11 23.72
CA ALA A 264 7.30 11.49 23.21
C ALA A 264 6.02 11.68 22.38
N VAL A 265 5.74 10.81 21.40
CA VAL A 265 4.51 10.87 20.60
C VAL A 265 3.27 10.70 21.49
N GLY A 266 3.34 9.87 22.53
CA GLY A 266 2.26 9.73 23.51
C GLY A 266 1.95 11.04 24.25
N LYS A 267 2.96 11.86 24.56
CA LYS A 267 2.76 13.20 25.14
C LYS A 267 2.07 14.13 24.14
N GLU A 268 2.43 14.08 22.87
CA GLU A 268 1.79 14.87 21.81
C GLU A 268 0.33 14.43 21.56
N LYS A 269 0.09 13.12 21.48
CA LYS A 269 -1.24 12.53 21.29
C LYS A 269 -2.22 12.99 22.38
N ARG A 270 -1.76 13.09 23.64
CA ARG A 270 -2.58 13.57 24.77
C ARG A 270 -2.92 15.07 24.70
N GLN A 271 -2.20 15.86 23.91
CA GLN A 271 -2.49 17.28 23.71
C GLN A 271 -3.50 17.53 22.59
N LEU A 272 -3.80 16.52 21.77
CA LEU A 272 -4.77 16.64 20.69
C LEU A 272 -6.21 16.73 21.25
N PRO A 273 -7.05 17.66 20.75
CA PRO A 273 -8.45 17.75 21.16
C PRO A 273 -9.25 16.47 20.84
N SER A 274 -8.91 15.81 19.74
CA SER A 274 -9.41 14.50 19.35
C SER A 274 -8.22 13.65 18.91
N PRO A 275 -7.81 12.62 19.67
CA PRO A 275 -6.62 11.87 19.37
C PRO A 275 -6.86 10.96 18.15
N SER A 276 -6.15 11.25 17.06
CA SER A 276 -6.10 10.34 15.90
C SER A 276 -5.46 9.01 16.29
N PRO A 277 -5.95 7.88 15.79
CA PRO A 277 -5.32 6.59 16.00
C PRO A 277 -3.87 6.57 15.51
N VAL A 278 -2.99 5.90 16.24
CA VAL A 278 -1.56 5.81 15.94
C VAL A 278 -1.20 4.36 15.66
N LEU A 279 -0.64 4.08 14.50
CA LEU A 279 -0.14 2.77 14.12
C LEU A 279 1.38 2.80 14.04
N VAL A 280 2.03 1.66 14.24
CA VAL A 280 3.50 1.53 14.10
C VAL A 280 3.83 0.59 12.95
N LYS A 281 4.64 1.06 11.99
CA LYS A 281 5.06 0.28 10.81
C LYS A 281 6.42 -0.35 11.04
N LEU A 282 6.45 -1.68 11.07
CA LEU A 282 7.68 -2.47 11.28
C LEU A 282 8.10 -3.18 9.99
N MET A 283 9.39 -3.52 9.91
CA MET A 283 9.89 -4.44 8.91
C MET A 283 9.56 -5.89 9.28
N ALA A 284 9.57 -6.78 8.28
CA ALA A 284 9.56 -8.21 8.55
C ALA A 284 10.92 -8.59 9.16
N ALA A 285 10.90 -9.36 10.25
CA ALA A 285 12.11 -9.84 10.89
C ALA A 285 13.02 -10.57 9.89
N GLU A 286 14.33 -10.45 10.10
CA GLU A 286 15.29 -11.35 9.48
C GLU A 286 14.99 -12.80 9.88
N ASP A 287 15.26 -13.74 8.99
CA ASP A 287 15.09 -15.17 9.28
C ASP A 287 16.25 -15.70 10.12
N SER A 288 16.44 -15.09 11.29
CA SER A 288 17.46 -15.39 12.28
C SER A 288 16.81 -15.41 13.67
N GLN A 289 17.43 -16.12 14.62
CA GLN A 289 16.95 -16.14 16.00
C GLN A 289 16.96 -14.73 16.60
N GLU A 290 18.00 -13.96 16.31
CA GLU A 290 18.15 -12.58 16.79
C GLU A 290 17.11 -11.64 16.17
N GLY A 291 16.86 -11.74 14.86
CA GLY A 291 15.84 -10.93 14.19
C GLY A 291 14.44 -11.17 14.77
N ARG A 292 14.09 -12.44 15.07
CA ARG A 292 12.83 -12.79 15.74
C ARG A 292 12.77 -12.26 17.18
N ARG A 293 13.89 -12.31 17.92
CA ARG A 293 13.98 -11.77 19.28
C ARG A 293 13.75 -10.26 19.29
N ILE A 294 14.47 -9.50 18.46
CA ILE A 294 14.33 -8.05 18.35
C ILE A 294 12.88 -7.70 17.99
N GLN A 295 12.28 -8.38 17.00
CA GLN A 295 10.89 -8.12 16.63
C GLN A 295 9.92 -8.33 17.80
N LYS A 296 10.11 -9.38 18.60
CA LYS A 296 9.31 -9.60 19.80
C LYS A 296 9.49 -8.47 20.82
N GLU A 297 10.72 -8.05 21.09
CA GLU A 297 11.02 -6.95 22.02
C GLU A 297 10.36 -5.63 21.56
N LEU A 298 10.40 -5.32 20.25
CA LEU A 298 9.71 -4.14 19.69
C LEU A 298 8.20 -4.22 19.87
N LEU A 299 7.58 -5.38 19.61
CA LEU A 299 6.14 -5.58 19.80
C LEU A 299 5.73 -5.41 21.28
N GLU A 300 6.52 -5.93 22.21
CA GLU A 300 6.28 -5.75 23.65
C GLU A 300 6.35 -4.28 24.06
N ILE A 301 7.29 -3.51 23.51
CA ILE A 301 7.42 -2.07 23.78
C ILE A 301 6.22 -1.31 23.21
N ILE A 302 5.80 -1.63 21.99
CA ILE A 302 4.64 -1.02 21.36
C ILE A 302 3.39 -1.25 22.22
N GLU A 303 3.15 -2.49 22.64
CA GLU A 303 1.99 -2.81 23.47
C GLU A 303 2.05 -2.13 24.85
N LYS A 304 3.20 -2.17 25.53
CA LYS A 304 3.38 -1.54 26.85
C LYS A 304 3.26 -0.02 26.80
N SER A 305 3.56 0.61 25.66
CA SER A 305 3.46 2.07 25.51
C SER A 305 2.03 2.59 25.62
N GLN A 306 1.03 1.76 25.25
CA GLN A 306 -0.38 2.15 25.10
C GLN A 306 -0.61 3.36 24.16
N VAL A 307 0.39 3.70 23.33
CA VAL A 307 0.29 4.80 22.36
C VAL A 307 -0.26 4.29 21.04
N ALA A 308 0.13 3.09 20.64
CA ALA A 308 -0.26 2.47 19.38
C ALA A 308 -1.64 1.79 19.50
N ASP A 309 -2.50 2.07 18.53
CA ASP A 309 -3.81 1.47 18.35
C ASP A 309 -3.79 0.32 17.32
N GLY A 310 -2.66 0.12 16.62
CA GLY A 310 -2.49 -0.93 15.61
C GLY A 310 -1.08 -1.01 15.04
N LEU A 311 -0.90 -1.94 14.10
CA LEU A 311 0.40 -2.22 13.47
C LEU A 311 0.28 -2.20 11.95
N VAL A 312 1.37 -1.86 11.25
CA VAL A 312 1.50 -2.05 9.81
C VAL A 312 2.68 -2.99 9.53
N ILE A 313 2.38 -4.18 9.01
CA ILE A 313 3.35 -5.29 8.84
C ILE A 313 3.29 -5.80 7.39
N SER A 314 4.25 -5.54 6.51
CA SER A 314 5.58 -5.01 6.79
C SER A 314 6.10 -4.00 5.78
N ASN A 315 7.13 -3.27 6.21
CA ASN A 315 8.00 -2.52 5.32
C ASN A 315 8.83 -3.47 4.42
N THR A 316 9.53 -2.88 3.46
CA THR A 316 10.49 -3.57 2.58
C THR A 316 11.68 -4.15 3.35
N ILE A 317 12.31 -5.20 2.82
CA ILE A 317 13.42 -5.90 3.49
C ILE A 317 14.78 -5.52 2.91
N LYS A 318 15.79 -5.45 3.78
CA LYS A 318 17.21 -5.38 3.40
C LYS A 318 17.69 -6.79 3.01
N ASN A 319 18.60 -6.88 2.05
CA ASN A 319 19.27 -8.13 1.62
C ASN A 319 18.32 -9.24 1.11
N PRO A 320 17.78 -9.06 -0.11
CA PRO A 320 16.84 -9.98 -0.74
C PRO A 320 17.53 -11.17 -1.44
N GLU A 321 18.84 -11.36 -1.28
CA GLU A 321 19.65 -12.27 -2.10
C GLU A 321 19.08 -13.69 -2.18
N ALA A 322 18.56 -14.17 -1.05
CA ALA A 322 17.96 -15.50 -0.94
C ALA A 322 16.56 -15.62 -1.60
N THR A 323 15.92 -14.52 -1.97
CA THR A 323 14.53 -14.49 -2.49
C THR A 323 14.40 -13.97 -3.92
N LEU A 324 15.45 -13.41 -4.51
CA LEU A 324 15.45 -12.95 -5.91
C LEU A 324 15.96 -14.04 -6.87
N SER A 325 15.56 -13.93 -8.14
CA SER A 325 16.20 -14.63 -9.25
C SER A 325 17.67 -14.22 -9.39
N LYS A 326 18.44 -14.95 -10.21
CA LYS A 326 19.85 -14.58 -10.48
C LYS A 326 19.93 -13.21 -11.14
N GLU A 327 19.04 -12.96 -12.10
CA GLU A 327 18.89 -11.70 -12.80
C GLU A 327 18.46 -10.59 -11.84
N GLY A 328 17.53 -10.91 -10.92
CA GLY A 328 17.09 -10.00 -9.87
C GLY A 328 18.20 -9.62 -8.89
N ARG A 329 19.07 -10.57 -8.51
CA ARG A 329 20.26 -10.29 -7.68
C ARG A 329 21.20 -9.31 -8.37
N VAL A 330 21.56 -9.57 -9.63
CA VAL A 330 22.44 -8.65 -10.39
C VAL A 330 21.83 -7.24 -10.48
N ALA A 331 20.52 -7.14 -10.70
CA ALA A 331 19.83 -5.86 -10.73
C ALA A 331 19.81 -5.18 -9.35
N ALA A 332 19.65 -5.93 -8.26
CA ALA A 332 19.68 -5.40 -6.90
C ALA A 332 21.09 -4.94 -6.49
N ASP A 333 22.12 -5.71 -6.82
CA ASP A 333 23.53 -5.40 -6.51
C ASP A 333 23.98 -4.09 -7.15
N ALA A 334 23.49 -3.79 -8.37
CA ALA A 334 23.78 -2.54 -9.07
C ALA A 334 23.28 -1.28 -8.35
N ILE A 335 22.33 -1.42 -7.41
CA ILE A 335 21.70 -0.33 -6.65
C ILE A 335 22.40 -0.14 -5.30
N GLY A 336 23.01 -1.21 -4.78
CA GLY A 336 23.58 -1.24 -3.44
C GLY A 336 22.50 -1.31 -2.36
N LYS A 337 22.54 -0.39 -1.39
CA LYS A 337 21.67 -0.42 -0.19
C LYS A 337 20.24 0.05 -0.52
N GLY A 338 19.31 -0.88 -0.68
CA GLY A 338 17.88 -0.59 -0.87
C GLY A 338 16.96 -1.66 -0.29
N GLY A 339 15.68 -1.32 -0.17
CA GLY A 339 14.62 -2.24 0.25
C GLY A 339 13.94 -2.94 -0.92
N VAL A 340 13.64 -4.23 -0.76
CA VAL A 340 12.88 -5.02 -1.74
C VAL A 340 11.43 -5.22 -1.35
N SER A 341 10.57 -5.07 -2.34
CA SER A 341 9.12 -5.26 -2.27
C SER A 341 8.62 -6.17 -3.41
N GLY A 342 7.36 -6.57 -3.35
CA GLY A 342 6.72 -7.42 -4.36
C GLY A 342 6.48 -8.83 -3.89
N ARG A 343 6.19 -9.73 -4.85
CA ARG A 343 5.80 -11.13 -4.60
C ARG A 343 6.79 -11.86 -3.69
N VAL A 344 8.08 -11.61 -3.89
CA VAL A 344 9.18 -12.18 -3.11
C VAL A 344 9.10 -11.90 -1.60
N LEU A 345 8.40 -10.83 -1.19
CA LEU A 345 8.21 -10.48 0.22
C LEU A 345 7.04 -11.23 0.88
N HIS A 346 6.16 -11.86 0.10
CA HIS A 346 4.89 -12.42 0.59
C HIS A 346 5.08 -13.36 1.78
N ARG A 347 5.96 -14.37 1.64
CA ARG A 347 6.20 -15.37 2.70
C ARG A 347 6.72 -14.74 3.99
N ARG A 348 7.66 -13.80 3.90
CA ARG A 348 8.24 -13.14 5.09
C ARG A 348 7.23 -12.19 5.76
N SER A 349 6.49 -11.42 4.96
CA SER A 349 5.41 -10.57 5.46
C SER A 349 4.34 -11.41 6.15
N LEU A 350 3.92 -12.54 5.56
CA LEU A 350 2.95 -13.46 6.15
C LEU A 350 3.40 -14.00 7.51
N ALA A 351 4.66 -14.44 7.61
CA ALA A 351 5.24 -14.92 8.87
C ALA A 351 5.30 -13.81 9.93
N ALA A 352 5.67 -12.59 9.54
CA ALA A 352 5.71 -11.43 10.44
C ALA A 352 4.31 -11.03 10.94
N ILE A 353 3.29 -11.07 10.07
CA ILE A 353 1.89 -10.83 10.44
C ILE A 353 1.45 -11.87 11.48
N LYS A 354 1.68 -13.17 11.22
CA LYS A 354 1.34 -14.23 12.17
C LYS A 354 2.04 -14.05 13.50
N ALA A 355 3.34 -13.75 13.50
CA ALA A 355 4.12 -13.53 14.71
C ALA A 355 3.59 -12.33 15.52
N ALA A 356 3.29 -11.21 14.87
CA ALA A 356 2.73 -10.02 15.51
C ALA A 356 1.33 -10.27 16.08
N TYR A 357 0.48 -11.00 15.36
CA TYR A 357 -0.86 -11.36 15.81
C TYR A 357 -0.81 -12.24 17.07
N VAL A 358 0.05 -13.28 17.06
CA VAL A 358 0.27 -14.15 18.23
C VAL A 358 0.81 -13.36 19.42
N ALA A 359 1.83 -12.54 19.21
CA ALA A 359 2.49 -11.78 20.28
C ALA A 359 1.53 -10.81 20.97
N THR A 360 0.66 -10.14 20.19
CA THR A 360 -0.31 -9.17 20.71
C THR A 360 -1.64 -9.82 21.12
N GLY A 361 -1.80 -11.13 20.93
CA GLY A 361 -3.06 -11.83 21.12
C GLY A 361 -4.23 -11.22 20.33
N GLY A 362 -3.95 -10.67 19.15
CA GLY A 362 -4.93 -9.97 18.30
C GLY A 362 -5.45 -8.63 18.85
N ARG A 363 -4.90 -8.10 19.96
CA ARG A 363 -5.35 -6.83 20.57
C ARG A 363 -5.01 -5.60 19.74
N LEU A 364 -3.93 -5.65 18.96
CA LEU A 364 -3.55 -4.60 18.04
C LEU A 364 -3.93 -5.04 16.61
N PRO A 365 -4.96 -4.47 15.98
CA PRO A 365 -5.30 -4.77 14.59
C PRO A 365 -4.12 -4.51 13.66
N ILE A 366 -3.94 -5.39 12.68
CA ILE A 366 -2.78 -5.38 11.79
C ILE A 366 -3.22 -4.98 10.37
N ILE A 367 -2.53 -4.01 9.79
CA ILE A 367 -2.54 -3.76 8.34
C ILE A 367 -1.41 -4.56 7.69
N GLY A 368 -1.76 -5.56 6.89
CA GLY A 368 -0.84 -6.47 6.22
C GLY A 368 -0.32 -5.93 4.88
N VAL A 369 1.00 -5.83 4.71
CA VAL A 369 1.66 -5.22 3.54
C VAL A 369 2.83 -6.08 3.09
N GLY A 370 3.03 -6.19 1.78
CA GLY A 370 4.18 -6.87 1.16
C GLY A 370 3.79 -8.16 0.44
N GLY A 371 3.87 -8.16 -0.89
CA GLY A 371 3.49 -9.31 -1.72
C GLY A 371 1.98 -9.51 -1.89
N THR A 372 1.14 -8.51 -1.56
CA THR A 372 -0.29 -8.53 -1.85
C THR A 372 -0.52 -8.27 -3.33
N ASP A 373 -0.49 -9.32 -4.15
CA ASP A 373 -0.55 -9.25 -5.62
C ASP A 373 -1.67 -10.10 -6.24
N SER A 374 -2.53 -10.65 -5.39
CA SER A 374 -3.62 -11.56 -5.73
C SER A 374 -4.64 -11.62 -4.60
N ALA A 375 -5.82 -12.16 -4.87
CA ALA A 375 -6.84 -12.37 -3.85
C ALA A 375 -6.38 -13.41 -2.82
N GLU A 376 -5.67 -14.44 -3.26
CA GLU A 376 -5.08 -15.49 -2.43
C GLU A 376 -4.09 -14.88 -1.44
N ALA A 377 -3.16 -14.04 -1.92
CA ALA A 377 -2.19 -13.38 -1.05
C ALA A 377 -2.85 -12.47 -0.01
N ALA A 378 -3.92 -11.75 -0.40
CA ALA A 378 -4.70 -10.94 0.54
C ALA A 378 -5.41 -11.81 1.59
N TYR A 379 -6.05 -12.89 1.16
CA TYR A 379 -6.78 -13.80 2.04
C TYR A 379 -5.85 -14.51 3.02
N GLU A 380 -4.70 -15.01 2.56
CA GLU A 380 -3.68 -15.62 3.41
C GLU A 380 -3.19 -14.66 4.50
N LYS A 381 -2.97 -13.38 4.18
CA LYS A 381 -2.59 -12.37 5.18
C LYS A 381 -3.67 -12.17 6.23
N ILE A 382 -4.94 -12.14 5.81
CA ILE A 382 -6.07 -12.00 6.75
C ILE A 382 -6.14 -13.21 7.68
N ARG A 383 -6.08 -14.42 7.11
CA ARG A 383 -6.03 -15.67 7.89
C ARG A 383 -4.86 -15.74 8.87
N ALA A 384 -3.72 -15.13 8.51
CA ALA A 384 -2.55 -15.03 9.38
C ALA A 384 -2.68 -13.99 10.50
N GLY A 385 -3.67 -13.09 10.45
CA GLY A 385 -3.94 -12.11 11.51
C GLY A 385 -4.07 -10.66 11.06
N ALA A 386 -3.96 -10.36 9.76
CA ALA A 386 -4.22 -9.01 9.26
C ALA A 386 -5.73 -8.71 9.26
N SER A 387 -6.11 -7.53 9.75
CA SER A 387 -7.49 -7.03 9.65
C SER A 387 -7.71 -6.29 8.34
N LEU A 388 -6.70 -5.55 7.88
CA LEU A 388 -6.66 -4.84 6.61
C LEU A 388 -5.43 -5.27 5.81
N VAL A 389 -5.41 -5.04 4.51
CA VAL A 389 -4.25 -5.28 3.64
C VAL A 389 -3.97 -4.09 2.73
N GLU A 390 -2.69 -3.82 2.46
CA GLU A 390 -2.28 -2.83 1.47
C GLU A 390 -1.66 -3.47 0.24
N VAL A 391 -1.89 -2.81 -0.91
CA VAL A 391 -1.24 -3.11 -2.18
C VAL A 391 -0.30 -1.98 -2.59
N TYR A 392 0.82 -2.35 -3.21
CA TYR A 392 1.73 -1.42 -3.89
C TYR A 392 2.32 -2.10 -5.13
N THR A 393 3.34 -2.94 -4.95
CA THR A 393 4.05 -3.57 -6.06
C THR A 393 3.12 -4.43 -6.93
N GLY A 394 2.07 -5.02 -6.33
CA GLY A 394 1.00 -5.70 -7.07
C GLY A 394 0.35 -4.79 -8.12
N LEU A 395 0.09 -3.52 -7.82
CA LEU A 395 -0.47 -2.55 -8.77
C LEU A 395 0.48 -2.25 -9.93
N VAL A 396 1.80 -2.30 -9.70
CA VAL A 396 2.81 -2.09 -10.76
C VAL A 396 2.72 -3.19 -11.82
N TYR A 397 2.53 -4.45 -11.42
CA TYR A 397 2.55 -5.60 -12.33
C TYR A 397 1.16 -6.06 -12.79
N LYS A 398 0.12 -5.79 -12.01
CA LYS A 398 -1.26 -6.22 -12.30
C LYS A 398 -2.19 -5.06 -12.64
N GLY A 399 -1.78 -3.83 -12.38
CA GLY A 399 -2.60 -2.64 -12.63
C GLY A 399 -3.75 -2.48 -11.62
N PRO A 400 -4.61 -1.46 -11.81
CA PRO A 400 -5.72 -1.18 -10.91
C PRO A 400 -6.81 -2.27 -10.91
N GLY A 401 -6.85 -3.14 -11.92
CA GLY A 401 -7.76 -4.31 -11.96
C GLY A 401 -7.55 -5.29 -10.81
N LEU A 402 -6.34 -5.31 -10.24
CA LEU A 402 -6.02 -6.14 -9.07
C LEU A 402 -6.98 -5.93 -7.90
N LEU A 403 -7.42 -4.71 -7.66
CA LEU A 403 -8.32 -4.39 -6.54
C LEU A 403 -9.66 -5.11 -6.70
N GLN A 404 -10.19 -5.18 -7.93
CA GLN A 404 -11.40 -5.91 -8.27
C GLN A 404 -11.21 -7.42 -8.06
N ASP A 405 -10.07 -7.94 -8.50
CA ASP A 405 -9.71 -9.34 -8.36
C ASP A 405 -9.66 -9.73 -6.87
N VAL A 406 -9.03 -8.90 -6.03
CA VAL A 406 -8.96 -9.11 -4.58
C VAL A 406 -10.36 -9.11 -3.95
N HIS A 407 -11.22 -8.14 -4.23
CA HIS A 407 -12.57 -8.13 -3.63
C HIS A 407 -13.43 -9.31 -4.06
N ALA A 408 -13.34 -9.71 -5.34
CA ALA A 408 -14.07 -10.87 -5.84
C ALA A 408 -13.56 -12.17 -5.21
N GLY A 409 -12.23 -12.33 -5.12
CA GLY A 409 -11.65 -13.52 -4.52
C GLY A 409 -11.86 -13.60 -3.01
N LEU A 410 -11.76 -12.50 -2.25
CA LEU A 410 -12.06 -12.48 -0.81
C LEU A 410 -13.46 -13.00 -0.51
N ARG A 411 -14.48 -12.47 -1.20
CA ARG A 411 -15.88 -12.93 -1.03
C ARG A 411 -16.01 -14.43 -1.29
N ARG A 412 -15.43 -14.88 -2.40
CA ARG A 412 -15.46 -16.30 -2.78
C ARG A 412 -14.76 -17.19 -1.77
N PHE A 413 -13.60 -16.79 -1.24
CA PHE A 413 -12.89 -17.59 -0.25
C PHE A 413 -13.65 -17.66 1.08
N MET A 414 -14.26 -16.55 1.49
CA MET A 414 -15.15 -16.55 2.65
C MET A 414 -16.35 -17.49 2.46
N GLU A 415 -17.02 -17.43 1.31
CA GLU A 415 -18.14 -18.34 0.99
C GLU A 415 -17.69 -19.81 0.97
N ARG A 416 -16.53 -20.09 0.35
CA ARG A 416 -15.94 -21.44 0.31
C ARG A 416 -15.65 -21.96 1.72
N ASP A 417 -15.12 -21.11 2.58
CA ASP A 417 -14.69 -21.49 3.93
C ASP A 417 -15.80 -21.33 4.98
N GLY A 418 -16.98 -20.86 4.58
CA GLY A 418 -18.18 -20.78 5.43
C GLY A 418 -18.22 -19.58 6.39
N PHE A 419 -17.56 -18.47 6.06
CA PHE A 419 -17.52 -17.25 6.89
C PHE A 419 -18.46 -16.17 6.37
N ASP A 420 -19.25 -15.57 7.25
CA ASP A 420 -20.20 -14.51 6.91
C ASP A 420 -19.62 -13.11 7.01
N ASP A 421 -18.68 -12.90 7.93
CA ASP A 421 -17.99 -11.64 8.12
C ASP A 421 -16.47 -11.81 8.05
N ILE A 422 -15.77 -10.86 7.42
CA ILE A 422 -14.32 -10.92 7.24
C ILE A 422 -13.59 -10.98 8.59
N SER A 423 -14.18 -10.42 9.66
CA SER A 423 -13.62 -10.48 11.00
C SER A 423 -13.48 -11.92 11.54
N GLU A 424 -14.32 -12.85 11.09
CA GLU A 424 -14.25 -14.27 11.47
C GLU A 424 -13.02 -14.98 10.88
N VAL A 425 -12.46 -14.43 9.81
CA VAL A 425 -11.29 -14.97 9.11
C VAL A 425 -9.99 -14.53 9.79
N ILE A 426 -10.00 -13.42 10.53
CA ILE A 426 -8.79 -12.80 11.06
C ILE A 426 -8.08 -13.76 12.02
N GLY A 427 -6.86 -14.15 11.65
CA GLY A 427 -5.99 -14.94 12.53
C GLY A 427 -6.39 -16.39 12.72
N ILE A 428 -7.28 -16.96 11.90
CA ILE A 428 -7.68 -18.38 12.02
C ILE A 428 -6.53 -19.37 11.84
N ASP A 429 -5.49 -18.98 11.09
CA ASP A 429 -4.26 -19.77 10.90
C ASP A 429 -3.17 -19.39 11.92
N ALA A 430 -3.43 -18.44 12.81
CA ALA A 430 -2.44 -17.91 13.76
C ALA A 430 -2.37 -18.68 15.08
N LYS A 431 -3.01 -19.85 15.19
CA LYS A 431 -2.96 -20.71 16.38
C LYS A 431 -1.62 -21.42 16.55
#